data_AF-A0A0C3BRR0-F1
#
_entry.id   AF-A0A0C3BRR0-F1
#
_cell.length_a   1.000
_cell.length_b   1.000
_cell.length_c   1.000
_cell.angle_alpha   90.00
_cell.angle_beta   90.00
_cell.angle_gamma   90.00
#
_symmetry.space_group_name_H-M   'P 1'
#
loop_
_entity.id
_entity.type
_entity.pdbx_description
1 polymer ?
#
loop_
_entity_poly.entity_id
_entity_poly.type
_entity_poly.pdbx_seq_one_letter_code
_entity_poly.pdbx_strand_id
1 'polypeptide(L)'
;MVNLDSKSLLRCASVSRSLYLTFHSSSLLQYMAQLALYGMEDTGSDLSYPDISSLLRDHQRAWELLDWKRTVTIEFPAYCQAYELVAGVFARSDGKNLKIFGLPSRTDDGYTMTRTPDIHFLEFAIDPTQDVVAFLEVSVRSTQRIHLRNISTNAPLGILSFTVRPSHISRPILQFADDRLGLHYTSRIFIWNWQQGSLILDWSRESLPRPISDFVFLSRDAFLVTTTALHVYVINPPSSAILVSSLHLPMTRNDSLTPGIKVHSGPLHARPPAGALFTPSSRERVQVLSVSYGLFLKYTMFVHTSTLLRYIEDYRNEEAAPQLDVPWDLWGPHGTRFLKDDVPRMWLGYAHGQRMIQKRDTESGTEIDVIDFNYVPSSSVNTHTCPIGDNDVHRTTFTRSQPTILPPSTSKDLSIFGGSRSDSPFATEVATSLPYHLSSVTVPFSAYAFMIDDERVIGLQVDESEVKLIVCL
;
A
#
# COMPACT_ATOMS: atom_id res chain seq x y z
N MET A 1 -33.17 2.60 5.74
CA MET A 1 -32.26 1.43 5.69
C MET A 1 -30.79 1.87 5.63
N VAL A 2 -30.42 3.01 6.25
CA VAL A 2 -29.09 3.65 6.11
C VAL A 2 -28.09 3.16 7.19
N ASN A 3 -28.52 2.31 8.12
CA ASN A 3 -27.73 1.91 9.30
C ASN A 3 -27.39 0.41 9.37
N LEU A 4 -27.60 -0.37 8.31
CA LEU A 4 -27.32 -1.81 8.33
C LEU A 4 -26.11 -2.10 7.41
N ASP A 5 -24.99 -2.52 7.99
CA ASP A 5 -23.82 -2.95 7.22
C ASP A 5 -24.10 -4.25 6.44
N SER A 6 -23.32 -4.54 5.40
CA SER A 6 -23.54 -5.70 4.54
C SER A 6 -23.45 -7.04 5.29
N LYS A 7 -22.65 -7.16 6.37
CA LYS A 7 -22.59 -8.39 7.17
C LYS A 7 -23.87 -8.56 7.98
N SER A 8 -24.36 -7.48 8.59
CA SER A 8 -25.64 -7.45 9.29
C SER A 8 -26.81 -7.77 8.35
N LEU A 9 -26.80 -7.22 7.13
CA LEU A 9 -27.78 -7.53 6.09
C LEU A 9 -27.81 -9.02 5.74
N LEU A 10 -26.65 -9.63 5.48
CA LEU A 10 -26.54 -11.05 5.16
C LEU A 10 -26.96 -11.95 6.34
N ARG A 11 -26.61 -11.58 7.58
CA ARG A 11 -27.06 -12.27 8.79
C ARG A 11 -28.58 -12.18 8.96
N CYS A 12 -29.18 -11.02 8.73
CA CYS A 12 -30.62 -10.86 8.78
C CYS A 12 -31.31 -11.68 7.68
N ALA A 13 -30.75 -11.72 6.47
CA ALA A 13 -31.25 -12.51 5.37
C ALA A 13 -31.13 -14.03 5.62
N SER A 14 -30.15 -14.50 6.41
CA SER A 14 -30.00 -15.93 6.71
C SER A 14 -31.03 -16.46 7.72
N VAL A 15 -31.63 -15.59 8.54
CA VAL A 15 -32.59 -15.98 9.59
C VAL A 15 -34.04 -15.59 9.29
N SER A 16 -34.30 -14.76 8.27
CA SER A 16 -35.65 -14.29 7.93
C SER A 16 -35.96 -14.51 6.46
N ARG A 17 -37.00 -15.30 6.17
CA ARG A 17 -37.46 -15.55 4.78
C ARG A 17 -37.89 -14.27 4.08
N SER A 18 -38.53 -13.34 4.79
CA SER A 18 -38.95 -12.07 4.18
C SER A 18 -37.73 -11.25 3.77
N LEU A 19 -36.73 -11.11 4.66
CA LEU A 19 -35.52 -10.35 4.36
C LEU A 19 -34.65 -11.05 3.32
N TYR A 20 -34.61 -12.38 3.35
CA TYR A 20 -34.01 -13.20 2.30
C TYR A 20 -34.60 -12.87 0.93
N LEU A 21 -35.93 -12.88 0.80
CA LEU A 21 -36.60 -12.56 -0.47
C LEU A 21 -36.33 -11.10 -0.90
N THR A 22 -36.38 -10.15 0.03
CA THR A 22 -36.05 -8.75 -0.25
C THR A 22 -34.63 -8.62 -0.79
N PHE A 23 -33.64 -9.24 -0.13
CA PHE A 23 -32.25 -9.25 -0.58
C PHE A 23 -32.10 -9.87 -1.97
N HIS A 24 -32.73 -11.02 -2.22
CA HIS A 24 -32.63 -11.72 -3.51
C HIS A 24 -33.36 -10.99 -4.65
N SER A 25 -34.38 -10.19 -4.34
CA SER A 25 -35.11 -9.37 -5.33
C SER A 25 -34.46 -8.01 -5.62
N SER A 26 -33.52 -7.55 -4.79
CA SER A 26 -32.95 -6.21 -4.87
C SER A 26 -31.54 -6.24 -5.42
N SER A 27 -31.36 -5.73 -6.64
CA SER A 27 -30.04 -5.58 -7.28
C SER A 27 -29.14 -4.61 -6.51
N LEU A 28 -29.70 -3.57 -5.88
CA LEU A 28 -28.97 -2.67 -4.99
C LEU A 28 -28.37 -3.42 -3.79
N LEU A 29 -29.18 -4.20 -3.07
CA LEU A 29 -28.68 -4.92 -1.89
C LEU A 29 -27.62 -5.96 -2.26
N GLN A 30 -27.76 -6.62 -3.41
CA GLN A 30 -26.75 -7.54 -3.94
C GLN A 30 -25.47 -6.82 -4.33
N TYR A 31 -25.56 -5.65 -4.95
CA TYR A 31 -24.42 -4.82 -5.31
C TYR A 31 -23.65 -4.35 -4.07
N MET A 32 -24.35 -3.83 -3.06
CA MET A 32 -23.75 -3.44 -1.77
C MET A 32 -23.05 -4.62 -1.06
N ALA A 33 -23.63 -5.81 -1.14
CA ALA A 33 -23.00 -7.02 -0.60
C ALA A 33 -21.74 -7.42 -1.40
N GLN A 34 -21.76 -7.29 -2.73
CA GLN A 34 -20.59 -7.55 -3.58
C GLN A 34 -19.46 -6.54 -3.33
N LEU A 35 -19.77 -5.25 -3.23
CA LEU A 35 -18.78 -4.23 -2.85
C LEU A 35 -18.10 -4.57 -1.52
N ALA A 36 -18.90 -4.88 -0.50
CA ALA A 36 -18.37 -5.25 0.81
C ALA A 36 -17.57 -6.56 0.79
N LEU A 37 -17.97 -7.55 -0.01
CA LEU A 37 -17.24 -8.80 -0.21
C LEU A 37 -15.87 -8.56 -0.84
N TYR A 38 -15.77 -7.57 -1.72
CA TYR A 38 -14.56 -7.24 -2.45
C TYR A 38 -13.71 -6.13 -1.83
N GLY A 39 -14.14 -5.59 -0.69
CA GLY A 39 -13.49 -4.45 -0.04
C GLY A 39 -13.51 -3.17 -0.88
N MET A 40 -14.55 -2.98 -1.68
CA MET A 40 -14.72 -1.85 -2.60
C MET A 40 -15.82 -0.89 -2.11
N GLU A 41 -15.77 0.35 -2.59
CA GLU A 41 -16.74 1.41 -2.34
C GLU A 41 -17.35 1.89 -3.67
N ASP A 42 -18.64 2.25 -3.66
CA ASP A 42 -19.33 2.86 -4.80
C ASP A 42 -18.87 4.32 -4.97
N THR A 43 -18.70 4.75 -6.21
CA THR A 43 -18.32 6.13 -6.55
C THR A 43 -19.51 6.97 -7.02
N GLY A 44 -20.69 6.37 -7.20
CA GLY A 44 -21.92 7.05 -7.63
C GLY A 44 -22.10 7.06 -9.14
N SER A 45 -22.13 5.87 -9.75
CA SER A 45 -22.37 5.70 -11.19
C SER A 45 -23.84 5.86 -11.59
N ASP A 46 -24.09 6.34 -12.82
CA ASP A 46 -25.43 6.34 -13.45
C ASP A 46 -25.85 4.98 -14.02
N LEU A 47 -24.98 3.97 -13.97
CA LEU A 47 -25.27 2.62 -14.46
C LEU A 47 -26.31 1.90 -13.61
N SER A 48 -27.04 0.98 -14.22
CA SER A 48 -27.95 0.12 -13.47
C SER A 48 -27.16 -0.82 -12.54
N TYR A 49 -27.70 -1.12 -11.34
CA TYR A 49 -27.04 -2.03 -10.39
C TYR A 49 -26.66 -3.40 -10.98
N PRO A 50 -27.47 -4.03 -11.86
CA PRO A 50 -27.04 -5.24 -12.57
C PRO A 50 -25.80 -5.04 -13.44
N ASP A 51 -25.73 -3.95 -14.19
CA ASP A 51 -24.62 -3.69 -15.13
C ASP A 51 -23.32 -3.42 -14.37
N ILE A 52 -23.35 -2.53 -13.37
CA ILE A 52 -22.17 -2.23 -12.54
C ILE A 52 -21.71 -3.44 -11.72
N SER A 53 -22.65 -4.28 -11.25
CA SER A 53 -22.30 -5.54 -10.59
C SER A 53 -21.60 -6.51 -11.56
N SER A 54 -21.97 -6.52 -12.84
CA SER A 54 -21.26 -7.31 -13.85
C SER A 54 -19.84 -6.80 -14.04
N LEU A 55 -19.66 -5.48 -14.12
CA LEU A 55 -18.34 -4.86 -14.24
C LEU A 55 -17.45 -5.13 -13.02
N LEU A 56 -18.02 -5.14 -11.81
CA LEU A 56 -17.32 -5.49 -10.59
C LEU A 56 -16.85 -6.95 -10.59
N ARG A 57 -17.69 -7.89 -11.03
CA ARG A 57 -17.29 -9.30 -11.18
C ARG A 57 -16.22 -9.50 -12.24
N ASP A 58 -16.34 -8.81 -13.37
CA ASP A 58 -15.33 -8.85 -14.43
C ASP A 58 -13.98 -8.31 -13.93
N HIS A 59 -13.99 -7.23 -13.15
CA HIS A 59 -12.79 -6.67 -12.52
C HIS A 59 -12.14 -7.68 -11.57
N GLN A 60 -12.91 -8.33 -10.70
CA GLN A 60 -12.36 -9.34 -9.78
C GLN A 60 -11.78 -10.54 -10.52
N ARG A 61 -12.50 -11.04 -11.53
CA ARG A 61 -12.03 -12.14 -12.37
C ARG A 61 -10.75 -11.79 -13.13
N ALA A 62 -10.62 -10.56 -13.61
CA ALA A 62 -9.41 -10.10 -14.31
C ALA A 62 -8.18 -10.14 -13.38
N TRP A 63 -8.33 -9.74 -12.12
CA TRP A 63 -7.26 -9.86 -11.12
C TRP A 63 -6.97 -11.29 -10.71
N GLU A 64 -8.01 -12.11 -10.51
CA GLU A 64 -7.84 -13.53 -10.20
C GLU A 64 -7.07 -14.25 -11.32
N LEU A 65 -7.38 -13.98 -12.58
CA LEU A 65 -6.78 -14.67 -13.73
C LEU A 65 -5.55 -13.96 -14.32
N LEU A 66 -5.23 -12.76 -13.86
CA LEU A 66 -4.23 -11.87 -14.49
C LEU A 66 -4.47 -11.80 -16.02
N ASP A 67 -5.71 -11.47 -16.38
CA ASP A 67 -6.21 -11.45 -17.75
C ASP A 67 -6.39 -10.01 -18.24
N TRP A 68 -5.25 -9.33 -18.46
CA TRP A 68 -5.23 -8.04 -19.13
C TRP A 68 -5.52 -8.21 -20.62
N LYS A 69 -6.29 -7.27 -21.17
CA LYS A 69 -6.77 -7.26 -22.56
C LYS A 69 -5.92 -6.35 -23.45
N ARG A 70 -5.22 -5.39 -22.85
CA ARG A 70 -4.44 -4.39 -23.57
C ARG A 70 -3.09 -4.19 -22.90
N THR A 71 -2.04 -4.06 -23.72
CA THR A 71 -0.72 -3.65 -23.27
C THR A 71 -0.30 -2.38 -24.00
N VAL A 72 0.20 -1.38 -23.25
CA VAL A 72 0.70 -0.13 -23.79
C VAL A 72 2.10 0.12 -23.25
N THR A 73 3.02 0.55 -24.12
CA THR A 73 4.40 0.89 -23.74
C THR A 73 4.58 2.39 -23.75
N ILE A 74 5.11 2.93 -22.65
CA ILE A 74 5.44 4.35 -22.48
C ILE A 74 6.95 4.48 -22.28
N GLU A 75 7.62 5.29 -23.09
CA GLU A 75 9.08 5.43 -23.08
C GLU A 75 9.54 6.81 -22.55
N PHE A 76 10.63 6.82 -21.80
CA PHE A 76 11.26 8.04 -21.31
C PHE A 76 12.76 7.85 -20.94
N PRO A 77 13.54 8.94 -20.79
CA PRO A 77 14.96 8.85 -20.48
C PRO A 77 15.26 8.14 -19.15
N ALA A 78 16.36 7.39 -19.08
CA ALA A 78 16.67 6.54 -17.93
C ALA A 78 16.88 7.29 -16.59
N TYR A 79 17.42 8.51 -16.62
CA TYR A 79 17.64 9.28 -15.39
C TYR A 79 16.32 9.61 -14.70
N CYS A 80 16.10 9.13 -13.48
CA CYS A 80 14.91 9.38 -12.68
C CYS A 80 15.32 9.64 -11.23
N GLN A 81 15.09 10.85 -10.71
CA GLN A 81 15.41 11.21 -9.33
C GLN A 81 14.35 10.68 -8.36
N ALA A 82 13.09 10.84 -8.75
CA ALA A 82 11.91 10.49 -7.97
C ALA A 82 10.77 10.11 -8.91
N TYR A 83 9.86 9.25 -8.43
CA TYR A 83 8.64 8.89 -9.12
C TYR A 83 7.53 8.55 -8.13
N GLU A 84 6.28 8.65 -8.59
CA GLU A 84 5.11 8.19 -7.87
C GLU A 84 4.08 7.56 -8.83
N LEU A 85 3.27 6.65 -8.30
CA LEU A 85 2.10 6.07 -8.96
C LEU A 85 0.90 6.25 -8.02
N VAL A 86 -0.04 7.11 -8.40
CA VAL A 86 -1.25 7.40 -7.61
C VAL A 86 -2.44 7.56 -8.53
N ALA A 87 -3.57 6.90 -8.21
CA ALA A 87 -4.84 7.05 -8.92
C ALA A 87 -4.73 6.97 -10.47
N GLY A 88 -4.00 5.99 -10.99
CA GLY A 88 -3.82 5.80 -12.45
C GLY A 88 -2.87 6.80 -13.11
N VAL A 89 -2.13 7.59 -12.32
CA VAL A 89 -1.15 8.56 -12.82
C VAL A 89 0.24 8.16 -12.38
N PHE A 90 1.13 7.92 -13.34
CA PHE A 90 2.57 7.78 -13.09
C PHE A 90 3.24 9.13 -13.31
N ALA A 91 3.97 9.62 -12.31
CA ALA A 91 4.76 10.84 -12.42
C ALA A 91 6.22 10.54 -12.11
N ARG A 92 7.13 11.23 -12.81
CA ARG A 92 8.58 11.14 -12.57
C ARG A 92 9.25 12.49 -12.68
N SER A 93 10.38 12.63 -12.01
CA SER A 93 11.15 13.86 -11.99
C SER A 93 12.63 13.67 -12.28
N ASP A 94 13.24 14.69 -12.89
CA ASP A 94 14.68 14.89 -13.02
C ASP A 94 15.24 15.92 -12.00
N GLY A 95 14.45 16.30 -10.98
CA GLY A 95 14.77 17.31 -9.98
C GLY A 95 14.39 18.75 -10.35
N LYS A 96 13.99 19.00 -11.60
CA LYS A 96 13.56 20.32 -12.10
C LYS A 96 12.21 20.27 -12.81
N ASN A 97 11.97 19.22 -13.58
CA ASN A 97 10.76 18.95 -14.32
C ASN A 97 10.04 17.76 -13.72
N LEU A 98 8.71 17.79 -13.85
CA LEU A 98 7.82 16.69 -13.53
C LEU A 98 7.13 16.25 -14.82
N LYS A 99 7.41 15.04 -15.28
CA LYS A 99 6.70 14.42 -16.39
C LYS A 99 5.62 13.50 -15.83
N ILE A 100 4.39 13.71 -16.27
CA ILE A 100 3.19 13.07 -15.74
C ILE A 100 2.54 12.30 -16.88
N PHE A 101 2.16 11.06 -16.59
CA PHE A 101 1.50 10.15 -17.51
C PHE A 101 0.20 9.68 -16.85
N GLY A 102 -0.94 10.14 -17.38
CA GLY A 102 -2.21 9.49 -17.10
C GLY A 102 -2.22 8.16 -17.83
N LEU A 103 -2.26 7.05 -17.10
CA LEU A 103 -2.14 5.72 -17.69
C LEU A 103 -3.46 5.33 -18.38
N PRO A 104 -3.40 4.56 -19.48
CA PRO A 104 -4.60 4.10 -20.17
C PRO A 104 -5.54 3.34 -19.23
N SER A 105 -6.84 3.58 -19.33
CA SER A 105 -7.90 2.88 -18.59
C SER A 105 -8.84 2.16 -19.54
N ARG A 106 -9.90 1.54 -19.01
CA ARG A 106 -10.95 0.93 -19.84
C ARG A 106 -11.65 1.92 -20.77
N THR A 107 -11.64 3.21 -20.41
CA THR A 107 -12.42 4.26 -21.08
C THR A 107 -11.56 5.40 -21.63
N ASP A 108 -10.26 5.42 -21.36
CA ASP A 108 -9.35 6.50 -21.72
C ASP A 108 -8.02 5.92 -22.24
N ASP A 109 -7.48 6.50 -23.31
CA ASP A 109 -6.18 6.11 -23.89
C ASP A 109 -4.98 6.65 -23.09
N GLY A 110 -5.23 7.46 -22.06
CA GLY A 110 -4.22 8.10 -21.25
C GLY A 110 -3.75 9.44 -21.82
N TYR A 111 -2.87 10.11 -21.09
CA TYR A 111 -2.32 11.40 -21.49
C TYR A 111 -0.88 11.58 -21.01
N THR A 112 -0.15 12.52 -21.60
CA THR A 112 1.17 12.94 -21.12
C THR A 112 1.24 14.44 -20.98
N MET A 113 1.83 14.93 -19.89
CA MET A 113 2.09 16.35 -19.67
C MET A 113 3.40 16.57 -18.91
N THR A 114 3.97 17.77 -19.05
CA THR A 114 5.18 18.19 -18.32
C THR A 114 4.88 19.45 -17.51
N ARG A 115 5.40 19.50 -16.28
CA ARG A 115 5.29 20.64 -15.37
C ARG A 115 6.67 21.05 -14.89
N THR A 116 6.92 22.35 -14.84
CA THR A 116 8.19 22.92 -14.39
C THR A 116 7.86 23.95 -13.31
N PRO A 117 8.01 23.63 -12.01
CA PRO A 117 7.57 24.49 -10.90
C PRO A 117 8.50 25.70 -10.61
N ASP A 118 9.39 26.06 -11.54
CA ASP A 118 10.42 27.12 -11.40
C ASP A 118 11.31 26.99 -10.14
N ILE A 119 11.47 25.77 -9.64
CA ILE A 119 12.31 25.43 -8.48
C ILE A 119 13.05 24.12 -8.75
N HIS A 120 14.16 23.91 -8.05
CA HIS A 120 14.76 22.58 -7.93
C HIS A 120 14.19 21.91 -6.68
N PHE A 121 13.85 20.64 -6.78
CA PHE A 121 13.23 19.89 -5.69
C PHE A 121 13.86 18.51 -5.52
N LEU A 122 13.87 18.02 -4.29
CA LEU A 122 14.47 16.75 -3.88
C LEU A 122 13.50 15.58 -4.06
N GLU A 123 12.25 15.81 -3.69
CA GLU A 123 11.18 14.82 -3.64
C GLU A 123 9.86 15.51 -3.95
N PHE A 124 8.89 14.74 -4.43
CA PHE A 124 7.53 15.23 -4.65
C PHE A 124 6.50 14.18 -4.21
N ALA A 125 5.27 14.63 -4.01
CA ALA A 125 4.11 13.76 -3.85
C ALA A 125 2.96 14.29 -4.71
N ILE A 126 2.14 13.40 -5.26
CA ILE A 126 0.95 13.76 -6.03
C ILE A 126 -0.32 13.22 -5.38
N ASP A 127 -1.40 13.98 -5.50
CA ASP A 127 -2.76 13.46 -5.38
C ASP A 127 -3.58 13.95 -6.59
N PRO A 128 -3.61 13.16 -7.68
CA PRO A 128 -4.41 13.48 -8.87
C PRO A 128 -5.89 13.59 -8.58
N THR A 129 -6.39 12.90 -7.54
CA THR A 129 -7.81 12.97 -7.16
C THR A 129 -8.18 14.36 -6.64
N GLN A 130 -7.18 15.15 -6.22
CA GLN A 130 -7.30 16.53 -5.76
C GLN A 130 -6.64 17.56 -6.66
N ASP A 131 -6.13 17.14 -7.83
CA ASP A 131 -5.34 17.98 -8.75
C ASP A 131 -4.14 18.67 -8.07
N VAL A 132 -3.48 18.03 -7.10
CA VAL A 132 -2.40 18.66 -6.31
C VAL A 132 -1.07 17.92 -6.39
N VAL A 133 0.02 18.68 -6.47
CA VAL A 133 1.39 18.20 -6.31
C VAL A 133 2.13 19.04 -5.27
N ALA A 134 2.89 18.36 -4.42
CA ALA A 134 3.77 18.96 -3.43
C ALA A 134 5.23 18.74 -3.81
N PHE A 135 6.03 19.81 -3.87
CA PHE A 135 7.46 19.76 -4.19
C PHE A 135 8.30 20.18 -2.99
N LEU A 136 9.18 19.31 -2.50
CA LEU A 136 10.14 19.64 -1.45
C LEU A 136 11.38 20.31 -2.06
N GLU A 137 11.53 21.62 -1.86
CA GLU A 137 12.61 22.41 -2.45
C GLU A 137 14.00 21.97 -1.97
N VAL A 138 14.97 21.94 -2.89
CA VAL A 138 16.39 21.79 -2.53
C VAL A 138 16.85 23.07 -1.83
N SER A 139 17.11 23.00 -0.52
CA SER A 139 17.60 24.14 0.24
C SER A 139 18.71 23.74 1.21
N VAL A 140 19.79 24.53 1.24
CA VAL A 140 20.86 24.42 2.26
C VAL A 140 20.53 25.18 3.55
N ARG A 141 19.40 25.88 3.59
CA ARG A 141 18.98 26.68 4.75
C ARG A 141 18.36 25.77 5.82
N SER A 142 18.37 26.21 7.06
CA SER A 142 17.64 25.53 8.14
C SER A 142 16.13 25.51 7.87
N THR A 143 15.60 26.57 7.26
CA THR A 143 14.22 26.65 6.80
C THR A 143 14.07 26.00 5.43
N GLN A 144 13.21 24.99 5.38
CA GLN A 144 12.84 24.22 4.21
C GLN A 144 11.43 24.62 3.76
N ARG A 145 11.13 24.41 2.48
CA ARG A 145 9.84 24.80 1.87
C ARG A 145 9.26 23.66 1.04
N ILE A 146 7.95 23.50 1.14
CA ILE A 146 7.16 22.63 0.27
C ILE A 146 6.24 23.52 -0.56
N HIS A 147 6.38 23.45 -1.88
CA HIS A 147 5.56 24.21 -2.81
C HIS A 147 4.39 23.36 -3.26
N LEU A 148 3.16 23.82 -2.99
CA LEU A 148 1.93 23.19 -3.43
C LEU A 148 1.49 23.83 -4.74
N ARG A 149 1.17 23.01 -5.75
CA ARG A 149 0.71 23.48 -7.06
C ARG A 149 -0.39 22.58 -7.60
N ASN A 150 -1.19 23.10 -8.52
CA ASN A 150 -2.10 22.29 -9.31
C ASN A 150 -1.34 21.42 -10.30
N ILE A 151 -1.70 20.14 -10.41
CA ILE A 151 -1.13 19.24 -11.42
C ILE A 151 -1.52 19.73 -12.82
N SER A 152 -2.80 20.03 -13.04
CA SER A 152 -3.37 20.38 -14.33
C SER A 152 -2.87 21.71 -14.89
N THR A 153 -2.64 22.72 -14.05
CA THR A 153 -2.34 24.10 -14.48
C THR A 153 -0.95 24.60 -14.07
N ASN A 154 -0.22 23.87 -13.22
CA ASN A 154 1.00 24.34 -12.56
C ASN A 154 0.80 25.59 -11.67
N ALA A 155 -0.43 26.04 -11.45
CA ALA A 155 -0.71 27.24 -10.68
C ALA A 155 -0.34 27.03 -9.19
N PRO A 156 0.26 28.02 -8.52
CA PRO A 156 0.59 27.92 -7.10
C PRO A 156 -0.66 27.86 -6.23
N LEU A 157 -0.67 26.91 -5.28
CA LEU A 157 -1.71 26.77 -4.26
C LEU A 157 -1.26 27.30 -2.90
N GLY A 158 0.03 27.19 -2.58
CA GLY A 158 0.57 27.64 -1.31
C GLY A 158 2.01 27.18 -1.09
N ILE A 159 2.63 27.69 -0.02
CA ILE A 159 3.97 27.27 0.41
C ILE A 159 3.91 26.93 1.89
N LEU A 160 4.26 25.69 2.21
CA LEU A 160 4.45 25.25 3.59
C LEU A 160 5.91 25.43 3.97
N SER A 161 6.19 25.91 5.18
CA SER A 161 7.55 26.13 5.66
C SER A 161 7.77 25.43 6.99
N PHE A 162 8.98 24.91 7.19
CA PHE A 162 9.38 24.26 8.43
C PHE A 162 10.89 24.39 8.65
N THR A 163 11.33 24.14 9.87
CA THR A 163 12.74 24.24 10.23
C THR A 163 13.28 22.88 10.65
N VAL A 164 14.40 22.48 10.06
CA VAL A 164 15.17 21.31 10.46
C VAL A 164 16.59 21.71 10.82
N ARG A 165 17.18 20.98 11.77
CA ARG A 165 18.62 21.07 12.01
C ARG A 165 19.31 20.38 10.84
N PRO A 166 20.38 20.96 10.26
CA PRO A 166 21.20 20.25 9.29
C PRO A 166 21.72 18.97 9.94
N SER A 167 21.32 17.81 9.44
CA SER A 167 21.79 16.51 9.91
C SER A 167 21.96 15.56 8.73
N HIS A 168 22.60 14.41 8.99
CA HIS A 168 22.82 13.39 7.97
C HIS A 168 21.52 13.04 7.22
N ILE A 169 21.66 12.96 5.90
CA ILE A 169 20.62 12.99 4.88
C ILE A 169 19.89 11.65 4.86
N SER A 170 18.79 11.52 5.62
CA SER A 170 17.77 10.53 5.30
C SER A 170 16.96 11.04 4.11
N ARG A 171 16.73 10.22 3.09
CA ARG A 171 15.83 10.59 1.98
C ARG A 171 14.44 10.93 2.57
N PRO A 172 13.90 12.14 2.29
CA PRO A 172 12.58 12.52 2.79
C PRO A 172 11.50 11.63 2.17
N ILE A 173 10.44 11.38 2.92
CA ILE A 173 9.24 10.69 2.42
C ILE A 173 8.08 11.66 2.56
N LEU A 174 7.43 11.97 1.44
CA LEU A 174 6.28 12.86 1.34
C LEU A 174 5.07 12.03 0.92
N GLN A 175 3.90 12.26 1.53
CA GLN A 175 2.68 11.53 1.17
C GLN A 175 1.42 12.33 1.49
N PHE A 176 0.43 12.25 0.60
CA PHE A 176 -0.91 12.78 0.82
C PHE A 176 -1.81 11.76 1.52
N ALA A 177 -2.76 12.27 2.30
CA ALA A 177 -3.86 11.50 2.87
C ALA A 177 -5.06 12.43 3.08
N ASP A 178 -6.03 12.42 2.18
CA ASP A 178 -7.18 13.35 2.23
C ASP A 178 -6.67 14.83 2.22
N ASP A 179 -7.12 15.64 3.16
CA ASP A 179 -6.65 17.01 3.38
C ASP A 179 -5.34 17.11 4.18
N ARG A 180 -4.58 16.00 4.29
CA ARG A 180 -3.28 15.94 4.99
C ARG A 180 -2.11 15.78 4.04
N LEU A 181 -1.01 16.43 4.39
CA LEU A 181 0.31 16.18 3.81
C LEU A 181 1.25 15.79 4.95
N GLY A 182 1.86 14.61 4.84
CA GLY A 182 2.84 14.11 5.79
C GLY A 182 4.25 14.17 5.21
N LEU A 183 5.23 14.59 6.02
CA LEU A 183 6.65 14.56 5.71
C LEU A 183 7.40 13.83 6.82
N HIS A 184 8.11 12.75 6.48
CA HIS A 184 9.13 12.17 7.35
C HIS A 184 10.51 12.62 6.86
N TYR A 185 11.22 13.39 7.69
CA TYR A 185 12.54 13.92 7.36
C TYR A 185 13.40 14.06 8.63
N THR A 186 14.66 13.60 8.57
CA THR A 186 15.65 13.72 9.66
C THR A 186 15.15 13.23 11.03
N SER A 187 14.40 12.11 11.05
CA SER A 187 13.75 11.55 12.25
C SER A 187 12.68 12.44 12.89
N ARG A 188 12.08 13.35 12.11
CA ARG A 188 10.89 14.13 12.48
C ARG A 188 9.74 13.82 11.54
N ILE A 189 8.54 13.86 12.07
CA ILE A 189 7.30 13.76 11.28
C ILE A 189 6.59 15.09 11.36
N PHE A 190 6.29 15.66 10.20
CA PHE A 190 5.45 16.83 10.07
C PHE A 190 4.15 16.43 9.38
N ILE A 191 3.02 16.93 9.87
CA ILE A 191 1.71 16.75 9.24
C ILE A 191 1.04 18.12 9.14
N TRP A 192 0.62 18.50 7.95
CA TRP A 192 -0.14 19.73 7.71
C TRP A 192 -1.57 19.41 7.29
N ASN A 193 -2.49 20.33 7.57
CA ASN A 193 -3.62 20.54 6.70
C ASN A 193 -3.11 21.35 5.49
N TRP A 194 -2.93 20.71 4.35
CA TRP A 194 -2.31 21.38 3.20
C TRP A 194 -3.24 22.42 2.57
N GLN A 195 -4.56 22.24 2.66
CA GLN A 195 -5.56 23.15 2.13
C GLN A 195 -5.60 24.46 2.94
N GLN A 196 -5.44 24.37 4.26
CA GLN A 196 -5.43 25.52 5.17
C GLN A 196 -4.03 26.09 5.39
N GLY A 197 -2.97 25.37 5.01
CA GLY A 197 -1.58 25.73 5.29
C GLY A 197 -1.18 25.60 6.76
N SER A 198 -2.02 24.98 7.60
CA SER A 198 -1.80 24.88 9.05
C SER A 198 -1.00 23.62 9.40
N LEU A 199 0.03 23.78 10.25
CA LEU A 199 0.82 22.68 10.78
C LEU A 199 0.03 21.99 11.90
N ILE A 200 -0.40 20.75 11.66
CA ILE A 200 -1.18 19.96 12.61
C ILE A 200 -0.26 19.25 13.60
N LEU A 201 0.87 18.71 13.14
CA LEU A 201 1.81 17.95 13.95
C LEU A 201 3.24 18.30 13.56
N ASP A 202 4.09 18.57 14.54
CA ASP A 202 5.54 18.59 14.41
C ASP A 202 6.14 17.72 15.51
N TRP A 203 6.53 16.51 15.13
CA TRP A 203 6.92 15.49 16.07
C TRP A 203 8.38 15.10 15.87
N SER A 204 9.18 15.19 16.94
CA SER A 204 10.63 14.99 16.90
C SER A 204 11.11 13.85 17.80
N ARG A 205 12.32 13.34 17.48
CA ARG A 205 13.01 12.24 18.18
C ARG A 205 13.16 12.43 19.69
N GLU A 206 13.17 13.66 20.21
CA GLU A 206 13.22 13.92 21.66
C GLU A 206 11.98 13.36 22.40
N SER A 207 10.94 12.97 21.64
CA SER A 207 9.70 12.38 22.14
C SER A 207 9.69 10.84 22.13
N LEU A 208 10.74 10.16 21.63
CA LEU A 208 10.72 8.71 21.39
C LEU A 208 11.98 7.98 21.91
N PRO A 209 11.82 6.77 22.49
CA PRO A 209 12.96 5.98 23.01
C PRO A 209 13.85 5.39 21.92
N ARG A 210 13.36 5.25 20.68
CA ARG A 210 14.10 4.71 19.53
C ARG A 210 13.89 5.57 18.28
N PRO A 211 14.86 5.61 17.34
CA PRO A 211 14.70 6.31 16.07
C PRO A 211 13.53 5.76 15.26
N ILE A 212 12.80 6.67 14.63
CA ILE A 212 11.76 6.34 13.66
C ILE A 212 12.43 5.70 12.44
N SER A 213 12.00 4.49 12.11
CA SER A 213 12.41 3.80 10.89
C SER A 213 11.59 4.27 9.71
N ASP A 214 10.27 4.36 9.87
CA ASP A 214 9.35 4.71 8.80
C ASP A 214 7.98 5.22 9.30
N PHE A 215 7.18 5.77 8.39
CA PHE A 215 5.89 6.41 8.67
C PHE A 215 4.89 6.24 7.51
N VAL A 216 3.64 5.87 7.83
CA VAL A 216 2.55 5.78 6.85
C VAL A 216 1.20 6.20 7.46
N PHE A 217 0.35 6.84 6.68
CA PHE A 217 -1.03 7.11 7.10
C PHE A 217 -1.91 5.86 7.04
N LEU A 218 -2.65 5.61 8.13
CA LEU A 218 -3.66 4.55 8.20
C LEU A 218 -5.04 5.08 7.76
N SER A 219 -5.34 6.32 8.14
CA SER A 219 -6.55 7.08 7.81
C SER A 219 -6.20 8.58 7.77
N ARG A 220 -7.20 9.45 7.56
CA ARG A 220 -7.07 10.92 7.65
C ARG A 220 -6.52 11.40 9.01
N ASP A 221 -6.82 10.68 10.08
CA ASP A 221 -6.63 11.11 11.47
C ASP A 221 -5.75 10.14 12.29
N ALA A 222 -5.19 9.12 11.65
CA ALA A 222 -4.33 8.15 12.29
C ALA A 222 -3.19 7.70 11.38
N PHE A 223 -2.08 7.33 12.01
CA PHE A 223 -0.87 6.93 11.31
C PHE A 223 -0.11 5.84 12.07
N LEU A 224 0.75 5.14 11.34
CA LEU A 224 1.65 4.13 11.85
C LEU A 224 3.08 4.67 11.81
N VAL A 225 3.82 4.44 12.89
CA VAL A 225 5.26 4.64 12.96
C VAL A 225 5.95 3.33 13.28
N THR A 226 7.00 3.03 12.54
CA THR A 226 7.81 1.82 12.77
C THR A 226 9.09 2.18 13.51
N THR A 227 9.44 1.37 14.51
CA THR A 227 10.75 1.38 15.17
C THR A 227 11.31 -0.04 15.17
N THR A 228 11.46 -0.66 16.34
CA THR A 228 11.55 -2.11 16.53
C THR A 228 10.19 -2.76 16.77
N ALA A 229 9.12 -1.96 16.82
CA ALA A 229 7.74 -2.37 16.95
C ALA A 229 6.87 -1.49 16.03
N LEU A 230 5.57 -1.82 15.95
CA LEU A 230 4.58 -1.03 15.22
C LEU A 230 3.82 -0.13 16.20
N HIS A 231 3.91 1.18 16.04
CA HIS A 231 3.26 2.14 16.93
C HIS A 231 2.13 2.86 16.21
N VAL A 232 0.91 2.65 16.69
CA VAL A 232 -0.31 3.23 16.12
C VAL A 232 -0.64 4.51 16.86
N TYR A 233 -0.82 5.60 16.12
CA TYR A 233 -1.10 6.93 16.67
C TYR A 233 -2.39 7.50 16.12
N VAL A 234 -3.08 8.26 16.96
CA VAL A 234 -4.17 9.16 16.54
C VAL A 234 -3.69 10.60 16.65
N ILE A 235 -3.99 11.40 15.63
CA ILE A 235 -3.71 12.83 15.64
C ILE A 235 -4.65 13.49 16.65
N ASN A 236 -4.09 14.26 17.58
CA ASN A 236 -4.84 15.01 18.58
C ASN A 236 -4.48 16.51 18.48
N PRO A 237 -5.18 17.28 17.63
CA PRO A 237 -4.90 18.69 17.43
C PRO A 237 -5.16 19.52 18.71
N PRO A 238 -4.41 20.61 18.94
CA PRO A 238 -3.30 21.10 18.12
C PRO A 238 -1.96 20.44 18.49
N SER A 239 -1.18 20.05 17.48
CA SER A 239 0.25 19.72 17.61
C SER A 239 0.62 18.54 18.50
N SER A 240 -0.31 17.61 18.76
CA SER A 240 -0.01 16.37 19.49
C SER A 240 -0.50 15.12 18.76
N ALA A 241 0.08 13.98 19.12
CA ALA A 241 -0.37 12.67 18.70
C ALA A 241 -0.45 11.78 19.94
N ILE A 242 -1.50 10.96 20.01
CA ILE A 242 -1.71 10.02 21.10
C ILE A 242 -1.27 8.64 20.62
N LEU A 243 -0.31 8.05 21.32
CA LEU A 243 0.03 6.64 21.12
C LEU A 243 -1.15 5.79 21.59
N VAL A 244 -1.79 5.08 20.67
CA VAL A 244 -2.89 4.18 20.95
C VAL A 244 -2.35 2.82 21.36
N SER A 245 -1.45 2.24 20.56
CA SER A 245 -0.88 0.93 20.84
C SER A 245 0.52 0.75 20.29
N SER A 246 1.34 -0.04 20.99
CA SER A 246 2.62 -0.58 20.54
C SER A 246 2.48 -2.07 20.31
N LEU A 247 2.63 -2.51 19.06
CA LEU A 247 2.48 -3.92 18.67
C LEU A 247 3.87 -4.52 18.43
N HIS A 248 4.25 -5.46 19.30
CA HIS A 248 5.58 -6.07 19.28
C HIS A 248 5.71 -7.19 18.25
N LEU A 249 6.89 -7.29 17.64
CA LEU A 249 7.30 -8.41 16.78
C LEU A 249 7.67 -9.65 17.63
N PRO A 250 7.79 -10.84 17.00
CA PRO A 250 8.21 -12.03 17.74
C PRO A 250 9.60 -11.86 18.37
N MET A 251 9.79 -12.42 19.55
CA MET A 251 11.07 -12.34 20.26
C MET A 251 12.18 -13.00 19.44
N THR A 252 13.33 -12.34 19.38
CA THR A 252 14.55 -12.89 18.79
C THR A 252 15.37 -13.65 19.84
N ARG A 253 16.15 -14.64 19.41
CA ARG A 253 17.04 -15.39 20.31
C ARG A 253 18.19 -14.55 20.85
N ASN A 254 18.59 -13.54 20.08
CA ASN A 254 19.66 -12.61 20.41
C ASN A 254 19.09 -11.19 20.48
N ASP A 255 19.12 -10.57 21.65
CA ASP A 255 18.60 -9.21 21.90
C ASP A 255 19.33 -8.13 21.09
N SER A 256 20.54 -8.42 20.59
CA SER A 256 21.27 -7.51 19.69
C SER A 256 20.71 -7.49 18.27
N LEU A 257 19.89 -8.48 17.87
CA LEU A 257 19.23 -8.52 16.56
C LEU A 257 17.92 -7.72 16.61
N THR A 258 18.03 -6.41 16.71
CA THR A 258 16.86 -5.52 16.65
C THR A 258 16.29 -5.48 15.22
N PRO A 259 14.98 -5.66 15.03
CA PRO A 259 14.37 -5.58 13.72
C PRO A 259 14.47 -4.15 13.16
N GLY A 260 14.93 -4.02 11.92
CA GLY A 260 14.69 -2.86 11.08
C GLY A 260 13.37 -3.05 10.34
N ILE A 261 12.46 -2.08 10.44
CA ILE A 261 11.12 -2.19 9.87
C ILE A 261 10.85 -1.00 8.95
N LYS A 262 10.64 -1.28 7.67
CA LYS A 262 10.10 -0.31 6.70
C LYS A 262 8.67 -0.69 6.36
N VAL A 263 7.82 0.29 6.11
CA VAL A 263 6.41 0.06 5.78
C VAL A 263 6.06 0.71 4.45
N HIS A 264 5.30 -0.01 3.65
CA HIS A 264 4.73 0.46 2.41
C HIS A 264 3.26 0.09 2.35
N SER A 265 2.46 0.97 1.76
CA SER A 265 1.06 0.73 1.44
C SER A 265 0.69 1.51 0.20
N GLY A 266 -0.43 1.13 -0.43
CA GLY A 266 -1.00 1.92 -1.51
C GLY A 266 -1.45 3.31 -1.03
N PRO A 267 -1.54 4.29 -1.94
CA PRO A 267 -1.89 5.67 -1.60
C PRO A 267 -3.26 5.79 -0.93
N LEU A 268 -3.42 6.81 -0.09
CA LEU A 268 -4.74 7.24 0.42
C LEU A 268 -5.33 8.27 -0.54
N HIS A 269 -6.33 7.84 -1.29
CA HIS A 269 -7.09 8.76 -2.13
C HIS A 269 -8.02 9.62 -1.27
N ALA A 270 -8.06 10.93 -1.53
CA ALA A 270 -9.04 11.81 -0.92
C ALA A 270 -10.43 11.66 -1.55
N ARG A 271 -10.46 11.33 -2.84
CA ARG A 271 -11.66 11.14 -3.64
C ARG A 271 -11.46 9.94 -4.56
N PRO A 272 -12.53 9.28 -5.02
CA PRO A 272 -12.39 8.28 -6.06
C PRO A 272 -11.64 8.82 -7.29
N PRO A 273 -10.78 8.02 -7.94
CA PRO A 273 -10.16 8.41 -9.20
C PRO A 273 -11.22 8.81 -10.24
N ALA A 274 -10.89 9.78 -11.10
CA ALA A 274 -11.82 10.25 -12.12
C ALA A 274 -12.25 9.10 -13.05
N GLY A 275 -13.56 8.93 -13.24
CA GLY A 275 -14.13 7.87 -14.08
C GLY A 275 -14.21 6.48 -13.41
N ALA A 276 -13.70 6.31 -12.19
CA ALA A 276 -13.85 5.05 -11.47
C ALA A 276 -15.33 4.79 -11.17
N LEU A 277 -15.80 3.56 -11.40
CA LEU A 277 -17.16 3.11 -11.08
C LEU A 277 -17.27 2.56 -9.65
N PHE A 278 -16.15 2.08 -9.13
CA PHE A 278 -15.96 1.61 -7.77
C PHE A 278 -14.47 1.78 -7.46
N THR A 279 -14.09 1.83 -6.19
CA THR A 279 -12.69 1.99 -5.77
C THR A 279 -12.41 1.16 -4.52
N PRO A 280 -11.18 0.68 -4.28
CA PRO A 280 -10.86 0.01 -3.02
C PRO A 280 -11.11 0.92 -1.83
N SER A 281 -11.72 0.37 -0.78
CA SER A 281 -11.91 1.11 0.46
C SER A 281 -10.56 1.49 1.07
N SER A 282 -10.45 2.71 1.57
CA SER A 282 -9.27 3.17 2.33
C SER A 282 -8.97 2.30 3.57
N ARG A 283 -9.99 1.60 4.09
CA ARG A 283 -9.88 0.71 5.24
C ARG A 283 -9.44 -0.71 4.86
N GLU A 284 -9.77 -1.14 3.66
CA GLU A 284 -9.46 -2.45 3.12
C GLU A 284 -8.14 -2.38 2.33
N ARG A 285 -7.06 -2.13 3.08
CA ARG A 285 -5.70 -2.05 2.53
C ARG A 285 -4.75 -2.95 3.28
N VAL A 286 -3.72 -3.43 2.60
CA VAL A 286 -2.60 -4.14 3.24
C VAL A 286 -1.45 -3.18 3.55
N GLN A 287 -0.87 -3.33 4.74
CA GLN A 287 0.42 -2.77 5.11
C GLN A 287 1.48 -3.82 4.82
N VAL A 288 2.42 -3.51 3.93
CA VAL A 288 3.53 -4.38 3.58
C VAL A 288 4.77 -3.90 4.31
N LEU A 289 5.29 -4.71 5.22
CA LEU A 289 6.44 -4.37 6.03
C LEU A 289 7.66 -5.18 5.60
N SER A 290 8.73 -4.50 5.22
CA SER A 290 10.04 -5.12 5.07
C SER A 290 10.72 -5.17 6.43
N VAL A 291 10.92 -6.37 6.95
CA VAL A 291 11.51 -6.62 8.27
C VAL A 291 12.88 -7.26 8.09
N SER A 292 13.93 -6.62 8.60
CA SER A 292 15.30 -7.13 8.54
C SER A 292 15.90 -7.35 9.92
N TYR A 293 16.52 -8.50 10.13
CA TYR A 293 17.31 -8.83 11.33
C TYR A 293 18.77 -8.97 10.92
N GLY A 294 19.55 -7.89 11.08
CA GLY A 294 20.91 -7.83 10.54
C GLY A 294 20.95 -7.76 9.00
N LEU A 295 22.06 -8.20 8.40
CA LEU A 295 22.29 -8.04 6.95
C LEU A 295 21.60 -9.10 6.07
N PHE A 296 21.42 -10.32 6.60
CA PHE A 296 21.07 -11.49 5.79
C PHE A 296 19.64 -12.00 5.99
N LEU A 297 19.00 -11.66 7.10
CA LEU A 297 17.66 -12.16 7.43
C LEU A 297 16.63 -11.11 7.05
N LYS A 298 15.98 -11.32 5.91
CA LYS A 298 14.96 -10.42 5.37
C LYS A 298 13.63 -11.15 5.27
N TYR A 299 12.59 -10.44 5.66
CA TYR A 299 11.23 -10.94 5.66
C TYR A 299 10.29 -9.87 5.14
N THR A 300 9.17 -10.33 4.59
CA THR A 300 8.02 -9.49 4.30
C THR A 300 6.89 -9.88 5.23
N MET A 301 6.39 -8.92 6.00
CA MET A 301 5.20 -9.07 6.81
C MET A 301 4.04 -8.32 6.17
N PHE A 302 2.85 -8.90 6.24
CA PHE A 302 1.61 -8.30 5.78
C PHE A 302 0.66 -8.18 6.95
N VAL A 303 -0.02 -7.04 7.04
CA VAL A 303 -1.04 -6.76 8.07
C VAL A 303 -2.17 -6.00 7.39
N HIS A 304 -3.44 -6.37 7.62
CA HIS A 304 -4.53 -5.50 7.18
C HIS A 304 -4.53 -4.20 7.96
N THR A 305 -4.83 -3.11 7.27
CA THR A 305 -5.05 -1.79 7.88
C THR A 305 -6.18 -1.86 8.90
N SER A 306 -7.24 -2.64 8.64
CA SER A 306 -8.35 -2.88 9.57
C SER A 306 -7.89 -3.49 10.92
N THR A 307 -6.87 -4.36 10.93
CA THR A 307 -6.28 -4.88 12.17
C THR A 307 -5.68 -3.76 13.03
N LEU A 308 -5.02 -2.79 12.40
CA LEU A 308 -4.42 -1.64 13.10
C LEU A 308 -5.49 -0.62 13.51
N LEU A 309 -6.49 -0.38 12.64
CA LEU A 309 -7.61 0.52 12.91
C LEU A 309 -8.49 0.04 14.08
N ARG A 310 -8.59 -1.27 14.31
CA ARG A 310 -9.33 -1.80 15.47
C ARG A 310 -8.84 -1.21 16.79
N TYR A 311 -7.51 -1.11 17.00
CA TYR A 311 -6.97 -0.50 18.23
C TYR A 311 -7.38 0.96 18.39
N ILE A 312 -7.51 1.69 17.28
CA ILE A 312 -7.97 3.08 17.26
C ILE A 312 -9.47 3.15 17.61
N GLU A 313 -10.27 2.22 17.10
CA GLU A 313 -11.70 2.11 17.38
C GLU A 313 -11.95 1.77 18.84
N ASP A 314 -11.27 0.76 19.37
CA ASP A 314 -11.34 0.36 20.78
C ASP A 314 -10.97 1.55 21.70
N TYR A 315 -9.93 2.31 21.34
CA TYR A 315 -9.55 3.54 22.06
C TYR A 315 -10.63 4.63 21.99
N ARG A 316 -11.18 4.90 20.80
CA ARG A 316 -12.20 5.95 20.60
C ARG A 316 -13.53 5.63 21.28
N ASN A 317 -13.85 4.35 21.38
CA ASN A 317 -15.05 3.86 22.06
C ASN A 317 -14.85 3.75 23.58
N GLU A 318 -13.70 4.18 24.11
CA GLU A 318 -13.32 4.06 25.53
C GLU A 318 -13.27 2.60 26.03
N GLU A 319 -13.12 1.64 25.11
CA GLU A 319 -12.99 0.20 25.40
C GLU A 319 -11.55 -0.17 25.75
N ALA A 320 -10.58 0.66 25.37
CA ALA A 320 -9.15 0.48 25.68
C ALA A 320 -8.50 1.80 26.15
N ALA A 321 -7.60 1.69 27.13
CA ALA A 321 -6.75 2.80 27.53
C ALA A 321 -5.72 3.14 26.43
N PRO A 322 -5.26 4.41 26.32
CA PRO A 322 -4.17 4.75 25.44
C PRO A 322 -2.87 4.04 25.85
N GLN A 323 -1.90 3.99 24.94
CA GLN A 323 -0.58 3.39 25.14
C GLN A 323 -0.61 1.88 25.44
N LEU A 324 -1.52 1.14 24.82
CA LEU A 324 -1.61 -0.30 25.00
C LEU A 324 -0.33 -0.98 24.49
N ASP A 325 0.33 -1.74 25.36
CA ASP A 325 1.51 -2.52 25.01
C ASP A 325 1.10 -3.96 24.67
N VAL A 326 1.17 -4.34 23.40
CA VAL A 326 0.58 -5.58 22.88
C VAL A 326 1.69 -6.56 22.47
N PRO A 327 1.94 -7.63 23.25
CA PRO A 327 2.91 -8.66 22.89
C PRO A 327 2.45 -9.42 21.64
N TRP A 328 3.43 -9.94 20.89
CA TRP A 328 3.21 -10.65 19.62
C TRP A 328 2.07 -11.67 19.68
N ASP A 329 2.03 -12.51 20.71
CA ASP A 329 1.07 -13.62 20.82
C ASP A 329 -0.40 -13.19 20.82
N LEU A 330 -0.69 -11.92 21.14
CA LEU A 330 -2.06 -11.39 21.18
C LEU A 330 -2.55 -10.82 19.85
N TRP A 331 -1.64 -10.44 18.94
CA TRP A 331 -2.02 -9.73 17.70
C TRP A 331 -1.39 -10.31 16.44
N GLY A 332 -0.17 -10.82 16.54
CA GLY A 332 0.66 -11.29 15.43
C GLY A 332 0.12 -12.54 14.76
N PRO A 333 -0.11 -13.65 15.49
CA PRO A 333 -0.43 -14.94 14.89
C PRO A 333 -1.63 -14.95 13.94
N HIS A 334 -2.68 -14.19 14.24
CA HIS A 334 -3.91 -14.14 13.44
C HIS A 334 -4.06 -12.85 12.62
N GLY A 335 -3.30 -11.80 12.96
CA GLY A 335 -3.37 -10.50 12.28
C GLY A 335 -2.37 -10.33 11.15
N THR A 336 -1.48 -11.30 10.93
CA THR A 336 -0.32 -11.13 10.05
C THR A 336 -0.02 -12.33 9.16
N ARG A 337 0.66 -12.10 8.04
CA ARG A 337 1.38 -13.12 7.26
C ARG A 337 2.84 -12.74 7.23
N PHE A 338 3.73 -13.66 7.57
CA PHE A 338 5.18 -13.42 7.54
C PHE A 338 5.82 -14.39 6.55
N LEU A 339 6.45 -13.85 5.51
CA LEU A 339 7.12 -14.61 4.45
C LEU A 339 8.61 -14.30 4.49
N LYS A 340 9.44 -15.34 4.39
CA LYS A 340 10.87 -15.18 4.25
C LYS A 340 11.17 -14.67 2.84
N ASP A 341 11.92 -13.58 2.75
CA ASP A 341 12.17 -12.91 1.48
C ASP A 341 13.52 -13.35 0.91
N ASP A 342 13.51 -13.84 -0.33
CA ASP A 342 14.72 -14.11 -1.10
C ASP A 342 14.94 -13.11 -2.23
N VAL A 343 13.97 -12.21 -2.48
CA VAL A 343 13.95 -11.32 -3.64
C VAL A 343 14.11 -9.87 -3.19
N PRO A 344 15.08 -9.11 -3.72
CA PRO A 344 15.21 -7.70 -3.40
C PRO A 344 14.03 -6.89 -3.94
N ARG A 345 13.25 -6.27 -3.04
CA ARG A 345 12.22 -5.27 -3.37
C ARG A 345 12.90 -3.92 -3.57
N MET A 346 12.98 -3.43 -4.81
CA MET A 346 13.78 -2.25 -5.13
C MET A 346 12.97 -1.00 -5.54
N TRP A 347 11.64 -1.11 -5.72
CA TRP A 347 10.78 -0.03 -6.22
C TRP A 347 9.55 0.18 -5.34
N LEU A 348 8.96 1.38 -5.37
CA LEU A 348 7.70 1.78 -4.71
C LEU A 348 6.52 1.51 -5.65
N GLY A 349 5.30 1.43 -5.11
CA GLY A 349 4.08 1.23 -5.90
C GLY A 349 3.77 -0.23 -6.23
N TYR A 350 4.34 -1.18 -5.48
CA TYR A 350 4.11 -2.61 -5.64
C TYR A 350 2.94 -3.13 -4.77
N ALA A 351 2.23 -2.25 -4.07
CA ALA A 351 1.05 -2.59 -3.29
C ALA A 351 -0.08 -1.58 -3.56
N HIS A 352 -1.30 -2.08 -3.73
CA HIS A 352 -2.50 -1.26 -3.92
C HIS A 352 -3.72 -2.00 -3.36
N GLY A 353 -4.57 -1.31 -2.60
CA GLY A 353 -5.67 -1.97 -1.88
C GLY A 353 -5.14 -3.10 -0.99
N GLN A 354 -5.71 -4.29 -1.15
CA GLN A 354 -5.31 -5.52 -0.44
C GLN A 354 -4.31 -6.38 -1.23
N ARG A 355 -3.79 -5.86 -2.34
CA ARG A 355 -2.93 -6.60 -3.28
C ARG A 355 -1.49 -6.15 -3.21
N MET A 356 -0.59 -7.09 -3.50
CA MET A 356 0.84 -6.84 -3.67
C MET A 356 1.36 -7.61 -4.88
N ILE A 357 2.23 -7.00 -5.67
CA ILE A 357 2.91 -7.64 -6.79
C ILE A 357 4.38 -7.88 -6.48
N GLN A 358 4.89 -9.07 -6.84
CA GLN A 358 6.31 -9.39 -6.75
C GLN A 358 6.79 -10.11 -8.01
N LYS A 359 8.07 -9.91 -8.34
CA LYS A 359 8.76 -10.56 -9.44
C LYS A 359 9.37 -11.88 -8.98
N ARG A 360 9.31 -12.90 -9.82
CA ARG A 360 10.08 -14.15 -9.70
C ARG A 360 10.82 -14.41 -10.99
N ASP A 361 12.15 -14.40 -10.92
CA ASP A 361 12.99 -14.78 -12.05
C ASP A 361 13.08 -16.32 -12.12
N THR A 362 12.75 -16.87 -13.28
CA THR A 362 12.80 -18.31 -13.57
C THR A 362 13.69 -18.58 -14.78
N GLU A 363 14.12 -19.83 -14.97
CA GLU A 363 14.90 -20.21 -16.16
C GLU A 363 14.14 -19.95 -17.47
N SER A 364 12.80 -20.00 -17.43
CA SER A 364 11.90 -19.82 -18.57
C SER A 364 11.47 -18.37 -18.81
N GLY A 365 11.88 -17.42 -17.96
CA GLY A 365 11.57 -15.99 -18.12
C GLY A 365 11.17 -15.29 -16.82
N THR A 366 10.54 -14.13 -16.98
CA THR A 366 10.00 -13.36 -15.85
C THR A 366 8.59 -13.83 -15.52
N GLU A 367 8.39 -14.28 -14.29
CA GLU A 367 7.07 -14.57 -13.72
C GLU A 367 6.70 -13.48 -12.73
N ILE A 368 5.41 -13.15 -12.64
CA ILE A 368 4.88 -12.25 -11.62
C ILE A 368 3.91 -13.01 -10.72
N ASP A 369 3.91 -12.64 -9.45
CA ASP A 369 2.95 -13.06 -8.46
C ASP A 369 2.15 -11.86 -7.98
N VAL A 370 0.83 -11.97 -7.99
CA VAL A 370 -0.07 -11.07 -7.27
C VAL A 370 -0.63 -11.80 -6.06
N ILE A 371 -0.28 -11.31 -4.87
CA ILE A 371 -0.79 -11.77 -3.59
C ILE A 371 -1.96 -10.85 -3.21
N ASP A 372 -3.17 -11.40 -3.16
CA ASP A 372 -4.40 -10.69 -2.79
C ASP A 372 -4.92 -11.16 -1.43
N PHE A 373 -4.92 -10.25 -0.45
CA PHE A 373 -5.42 -10.51 0.90
C PHE A 373 -6.94 -10.31 1.05
N ASN A 374 -7.65 -9.93 -0.02
CA ASN A 374 -9.10 -9.98 -0.05
C ASN A 374 -9.62 -11.43 -0.17
N TYR A 375 -9.32 -12.23 0.84
CA TYR A 375 -9.59 -13.65 0.83
C TYR A 375 -11.07 -13.93 1.05
N VAL A 376 -11.71 -14.52 0.03
CA VAL A 376 -13.06 -15.08 0.15
C VAL A 376 -12.93 -16.60 0.16
N PRO A 377 -13.34 -17.29 1.24
CA PRO A 377 -13.35 -18.75 1.26
C PRO A 377 -14.28 -19.28 0.16
N SER A 378 -13.71 -19.63 -0.99
CA SER A 378 -14.46 -20.28 -2.06
C SER A 378 -14.38 -21.79 -1.89
N SER A 379 -15.51 -22.47 -2.04
CA SER A 379 -15.67 -23.92 -1.90
C SER A 379 -14.91 -24.75 -2.95
N SER A 380 -14.25 -24.10 -3.92
CA SER A 380 -13.55 -24.75 -5.01
C SER A 380 -12.09 -24.27 -5.10
N VAL A 381 -11.17 -25.13 -4.67
CA VAL A 381 -9.77 -25.07 -5.10
C VAL A 381 -9.77 -25.48 -6.57
N ASN A 382 -9.97 -24.53 -7.47
CA ASN A 382 -9.80 -24.78 -8.89
C ASN A 382 -8.41 -24.29 -9.30
N THR A 383 -7.46 -25.21 -9.41
CA THR A 383 -6.29 -25.02 -10.27
C THR A 383 -6.80 -24.96 -11.71
N HIS A 384 -7.17 -23.78 -12.17
CA HIS A 384 -7.49 -23.57 -13.58
C HIS A 384 -6.17 -23.37 -14.33
N THR A 385 -5.61 -24.45 -14.87
CA THR A 385 -4.78 -24.33 -16.06
C THR A 385 -5.71 -24.02 -17.22
N CYS A 386 -5.75 -22.77 -17.67
CA CYS A 386 -6.44 -22.38 -18.89
C CYS A 386 -5.43 -22.40 -20.05
N PRO A 387 -5.42 -23.43 -20.92
CA PRO A 387 -4.72 -23.33 -22.19
C PRO A 387 -5.60 -22.48 -23.12
N ILE A 388 -5.30 -21.19 -23.22
CA ILE A 388 -5.88 -20.33 -24.25
C ILE A 388 -4.83 -20.21 -25.36
N GLY A 389 -5.21 -20.69 -26.56
CA GLY A 389 -4.55 -20.64 -27.87
C GLY A 389 -3.17 -19.99 -28.03
N ASP A 390 -2.27 -20.77 -28.66
CA ASP A 390 -1.05 -20.41 -29.41
C ASP A 390 0.04 -19.54 -28.75
N ASN A 391 -0.10 -19.14 -27.49
CA ASN A 391 1.01 -18.58 -26.72
C ASN A 391 1.14 -19.29 -25.37
N ASP A 392 2.36 -19.71 -25.06
CA ASP A 392 2.81 -20.54 -23.92
C ASP A 392 2.67 -19.85 -22.54
N VAL A 393 1.58 -19.10 -22.31
CA VAL A 393 1.37 -18.32 -21.09
C VAL A 393 0.77 -19.20 -20.00
N HIS A 394 1.62 -19.68 -19.09
CA HIS A 394 1.18 -20.41 -17.91
C HIS A 394 0.64 -19.45 -16.85
N ARG A 395 -0.63 -19.64 -16.48
CA ARG A 395 -1.31 -18.96 -15.38
C ARG A 395 -1.63 -19.98 -14.31
N THR A 396 -1.37 -19.62 -13.06
CA THR A 396 -1.75 -20.45 -11.92
C THR A 396 -2.43 -19.60 -10.86
N THR A 397 -3.44 -20.17 -10.22
CA THR A 397 -4.12 -19.55 -9.10
C THR A 397 -4.22 -20.56 -7.97
N PHE A 398 -3.95 -20.12 -6.74
CA PHE A 398 -4.23 -20.94 -5.56
C PHE A 398 -4.57 -20.08 -4.35
N THR A 399 -5.18 -20.74 -3.38
CA THR A 399 -5.54 -20.15 -2.10
C THR A 399 -4.59 -20.63 -1.04
N ARG A 400 -4.08 -19.72 -0.20
CA ARG A 400 -3.32 -20.08 1.00
C ARG A 400 -4.04 -19.65 2.26
N SER A 401 -4.78 -20.58 2.87
CA SER A 401 -5.44 -20.38 4.16
C SER A 401 -4.62 -20.88 5.35
N GLN A 402 -3.71 -21.82 5.14
CA GLN A 402 -2.93 -22.44 6.23
C GLN A 402 -1.93 -21.44 6.85
N PRO A 403 -1.64 -21.57 8.15
CA PRO A 403 -0.60 -20.76 8.81
C PRO A 403 0.79 -20.99 8.19
N THR A 404 1.61 -19.94 8.14
CA THR A 404 3.05 -20.04 7.88
C THR A 404 3.72 -20.24 9.22
N ILE A 405 4.53 -21.30 9.31
CA ILE A 405 5.33 -21.61 10.48
C ILE A 405 6.79 -21.26 10.17
N LEU A 406 7.36 -20.34 10.93
CA LEU A 406 8.77 -20.00 10.86
C LEU A 406 9.51 -20.70 11.99
N PRO A 407 10.59 -21.44 11.68
CA PRO A 407 11.27 -22.23 12.70
C PRO A 407 11.99 -21.33 13.70
N PRO A 408 12.23 -21.80 14.94
CA PRO A 408 13.12 -21.12 15.87
C PRO A 408 14.56 -21.11 15.33
N SER A 409 15.37 -20.21 15.88
CA SER A 409 16.80 -20.13 15.61
C SER A 409 17.52 -21.38 16.10
N THR A 410 18.23 -22.08 15.21
CA THR A 410 19.07 -23.24 15.56
C THR A 410 20.47 -22.82 16.05
N SER A 411 20.97 -21.67 15.61
CA SER A 411 22.29 -21.17 15.97
C SER A 411 22.25 -20.29 17.22
N LYS A 412 23.21 -20.47 18.12
CA LYS A 412 23.40 -19.62 19.31
C LYS A 412 24.20 -18.34 19.01
N ASP A 413 24.94 -18.31 17.90
CA ASP A 413 25.92 -17.26 17.57
C ASP A 413 25.49 -16.37 16.39
N LEU A 414 24.18 -16.34 16.09
CA LEU A 414 23.63 -15.43 15.08
C LEU A 414 23.91 -13.99 15.49
N SER A 415 24.69 -13.29 14.65
CA SER A 415 25.12 -11.92 14.87
C SER A 415 24.71 -11.05 13.68
N ILE A 416 24.81 -9.72 13.83
CA ILE A 416 24.45 -8.76 12.78
C ILE A 416 25.19 -9.04 11.46
N PHE A 417 26.42 -9.57 11.55
CA PHE A 417 27.30 -9.87 10.42
C PHE A 417 27.45 -11.38 10.14
N GLY A 418 26.84 -12.25 10.95
CA GLY A 418 27.01 -13.69 10.89
C GLY A 418 25.67 -14.41 10.85
N GLY A 419 25.42 -15.14 9.76
CA GLY A 419 24.22 -15.93 9.55
C GLY A 419 24.08 -16.34 8.09
N SER A 420 23.44 -17.47 7.85
CA SER A 420 23.05 -17.94 6.52
C SER A 420 21.63 -17.48 6.19
N ARG A 421 21.30 -17.38 4.89
CA ARG A 421 19.91 -17.23 4.44
C ARG A 421 19.01 -18.36 4.94
N SER A 422 19.54 -19.53 5.31
CA SER A 422 18.74 -20.62 5.90
C SER A 422 18.33 -20.39 7.34
N ASP A 423 18.96 -19.43 8.04
CA ASP A 423 18.79 -19.26 9.47
C ASP A 423 17.46 -18.57 9.85
N SER A 424 17.16 -18.58 11.14
CA SER A 424 16.02 -17.89 11.74
C SER A 424 16.48 -17.03 12.92
N PRO A 425 15.95 -15.80 13.10
CA PRO A 425 16.29 -14.94 14.22
C PRO A 425 15.47 -15.27 15.48
N PHE A 426 14.38 -16.04 15.36
CA PHE A 426 13.36 -16.14 16.40
C PHE A 426 13.77 -17.05 17.57
N ALA A 427 13.39 -16.66 18.79
CA ALA A 427 13.64 -17.46 19.98
C ALA A 427 12.80 -18.75 20.00
N THR A 428 11.58 -18.66 19.50
CA THR A 428 10.60 -19.76 19.42
C THR A 428 10.10 -19.90 17.98
N GLU A 429 9.33 -20.97 17.74
CA GLU A 429 8.54 -21.07 16.52
C GLU A 429 7.56 -19.89 16.43
N VAL A 430 7.40 -19.34 15.23
CA VAL A 430 6.49 -18.21 14.97
C VAL A 430 5.45 -18.65 13.95
N ALA A 431 4.19 -18.74 14.40
CA ALA A 431 3.05 -18.97 13.54
C ALA A 431 2.44 -17.64 13.07
N THR A 432 2.09 -17.55 11.79
CA THR A 432 1.34 -16.42 11.21
C THR A 432 0.25 -16.90 10.26
N SER A 433 -0.92 -16.29 10.31
CA SER A 433 -2.12 -16.78 9.64
C SER A 433 -2.97 -15.62 9.13
N LEU A 434 -2.53 -15.02 8.02
CA LEU A 434 -3.38 -14.15 7.22
C LEU A 434 -3.59 -14.78 5.82
N PRO A 435 -4.81 -15.28 5.52
CA PRO A 435 -5.11 -15.93 4.26
C PRO A 435 -4.98 -15.01 3.04
N TYR A 436 -4.66 -15.58 1.88
CA TYR A 436 -4.57 -14.83 0.61
C TYR A 436 -4.83 -15.72 -0.60
N HIS A 437 -5.18 -15.10 -1.72
CA HIS A 437 -5.12 -15.68 -3.06
C HIS A 437 -3.77 -15.34 -3.70
N LEU A 438 -3.14 -16.31 -4.35
CA LEU A 438 -1.99 -16.08 -5.21
C LEU A 438 -2.42 -16.31 -6.66
N SER A 439 -2.16 -15.32 -7.50
CA SER A 439 -2.24 -15.45 -8.95
C SER A 439 -0.84 -15.25 -9.52
N SER A 440 -0.40 -16.18 -10.36
CA SER A 440 0.91 -16.14 -10.99
C SER A 440 0.80 -16.27 -12.50
N VAL A 441 1.63 -15.53 -13.23
CA VAL A 441 1.67 -15.57 -14.69
C VAL A 441 3.08 -15.27 -15.22
N THR A 442 3.49 -16.01 -16.26
CA THR A 442 4.70 -15.68 -17.03
C THR A 442 4.41 -14.52 -17.97
N VAL A 443 5.17 -13.44 -17.85
CA VAL A 443 5.03 -12.28 -18.73
C VAL A 443 5.95 -12.40 -19.95
N PRO A 444 5.54 -11.92 -21.14
CA PRO A 444 6.32 -12.03 -22.38
C PRO A 444 7.44 -10.98 -22.48
N PHE A 445 7.81 -10.33 -21.38
CA PHE A 445 8.82 -9.27 -21.33
C PHE A 445 9.66 -9.36 -20.07
N SER A 446 10.90 -8.88 -20.14
CA SER A 446 11.77 -8.76 -18.99
C SER A 446 11.59 -7.39 -18.35
N ALA A 447 11.23 -7.36 -17.07
CA ALA A 447 11.13 -6.13 -16.30
C ALA A 447 12.09 -6.18 -15.10
N TYR A 448 12.69 -5.04 -14.80
CA TYR A 448 13.49 -4.83 -13.61
C TYR A 448 12.62 -4.84 -12.34
N ALA A 449 11.44 -4.22 -12.41
CA ALA A 449 10.49 -4.12 -11.31
C ALA A 449 9.05 -4.07 -11.81
N PHE A 450 8.10 -4.27 -10.90
CA PHE A 450 6.67 -4.17 -11.16
C PHE A 450 5.99 -3.23 -10.17
N MET A 451 4.98 -2.53 -10.65
CA MET A 451 4.05 -1.72 -9.87
C MET A 451 2.62 -2.18 -10.16
N ILE A 452 1.70 -1.80 -9.30
CA ILE A 452 0.29 -2.17 -9.37
C ILE A 452 -0.59 -0.99 -8.92
N ASP A 453 -1.70 -0.78 -9.62
CA ASP A 453 -2.82 0.04 -9.13
C ASP A 453 -4.13 -0.78 -9.18
N ASP A 454 -5.28 -0.12 -9.11
CA ASP A 454 -6.57 -0.82 -9.14
C ASP A 454 -6.87 -1.53 -10.47
N GLU A 455 -6.36 -1.02 -11.58
CA GLU A 455 -6.70 -1.52 -12.93
C GLU A 455 -5.51 -2.15 -13.65
N ARG A 456 -4.28 -1.88 -13.23
CA ARG A 456 -3.08 -2.11 -14.05
C ARG A 456 -2.00 -2.89 -13.31
N VAL A 457 -1.35 -3.77 -14.06
CA VAL A 457 0.01 -4.24 -13.76
C VAL A 457 0.97 -3.43 -14.61
N ILE A 458 2.02 -2.88 -14.01
CA ILE A 458 2.96 -2.01 -14.70
C ILE A 458 4.38 -2.57 -14.55
N GLY A 459 4.94 -3.09 -15.64
CA GLY A 459 6.33 -3.52 -15.71
C GLY A 459 7.26 -2.34 -16.02
N LEU A 460 8.39 -2.26 -15.32
CA LEU A 460 9.44 -1.30 -15.61
C LEU A 460 10.63 -2.01 -16.23
N GLN A 461 10.92 -1.70 -17.48
CA GLN A 461 12.14 -2.12 -18.18
C GLN A 461 13.16 -0.98 -18.18
N VAL A 462 14.42 -1.31 -17.90
CA VAL A 462 15.52 -0.34 -17.87
C VAL A 462 16.59 -0.81 -18.84
N ASP A 463 16.82 -0.01 -19.88
CA ASP A 463 17.91 -0.15 -20.85
C ASP A 463 18.97 0.97 -20.59
N GLU A 464 20.14 0.91 -21.25
CA GLU A 464 21.27 1.82 -20.93
C GLU A 464 20.93 3.32 -21.01
N SER A 465 20.03 3.71 -21.90
CA SER A 465 19.63 5.12 -22.13
C SER A 465 18.16 5.41 -21.88
N GLU A 466 17.31 4.38 -21.82
CA GLU A 466 15.86 4.50 -21.82
C GLU A 466 15.21 3.62 -20.77
N VAL A 467 14.08 4.08 -20.27
CA VAL A 467 13.19 3.30 -19.41
C VAL A 467 11.85 3.18 -20.10
N LYS A 468 11.29 1.97 -20.08
CA LYS A 468 9.97 1.66 -20.64
C LYS A 468 9.03 1.23 -19.53
N LEU A 469 7.85 1.83 -19.47
CA LEU A 469 6.73 1.31 -18.69
C LEU A 469 5.83 0.49 -19.59
N ILE A 470 5.69 -0.78 -19.27
CA ILE A 470 4.78 -1.72 -19.93
C ILE A 470 3.53 -1.79 -19.06
N VAL A 471 2.47 -1.13 -19.49
CA VAL A 471 1.18 -1.03 -18.79
C VAL A 471 0.25 -2.11 -19.32
N CYS A 472 -0.08 -3.08 -18.49
CA CYS A 472 -1.02 -4.16 -18.75
C CYS A 472 -2.37 -3.81 -18.10
N LEU A 473 -3.43 -3.70 -18.92
CA LEU A 473 -4.80 -3.32 -18.55
C LEU A 473 -5.80 -4.44 -18.88
#